data_AF-A0A7R7AXP1-F1
#
_entry.id   AF-A0A7R7AXP1-F1
#
_cell.length_a   1.000
_cell.length_b   1.000
_cell.length_c   1.000
_cell.angle_alpha   90.00
_cell.angle_beta   90.00
_cell.angle_gamma   90.00
#
_symmetry.space_group_name_H-M   'P 1'
#
loop_
_entity.id
_entity.type
_entity.pdbx_description
1 polymer ?
#
loop_
_entity_poly.entity_id
_entity_poly.type
_entity_poly.pdbx_seq_one_letter_code
_entity_poly.pdbx_strand_id
1 'polypeptide(L)'
;MAVALQDGEIAFFDIPNTGMSTGDEEIARKHESDGFKVRSVSVASQPLSAILSRHGDRDIHWMKIDVEGMERQVMKSWLPATARPWVVVVESTKPNSQEQNHDNWESELLDLGYWFVYFDGLNRFYLSHSHAELRSKFGVGPNYFDAFVASNTSWLCRNANVEIDVLRQQLTEERNDRAALEVRLAEEQNAKSSLEVQQRGAESALESERHARHALEGRLATIYASTSWRITEPLRFSMRAVRWLAGR
;
A
#
# COMPACT_ATOMS: atom_id res chain seq x y z
N MET A 1 -28.75 15.27 17.73
CA MET A 1 -29.65 15.21 18.89
C MET A 1 -29.09 14.19 19.84
N ALA A 2 -28.86 14.56 21.10
CA ALA A 2 -28.28 13.72 22.12
C ALA A 2 -29.35 12.94 22.90
N VAL A 3 -28.93 11.91 23.63
CA VAL A 3 -29.77 11.23 24.61
C VAL A 3 -29.41 11.75 25.99
N ALA A 4 -30.40 12.25 26.73
CA ALA A 4 -30.25 12.80 28.07
C ALA A 4 -31.45 12.41 28.95
N LEU A 5 -31.48 12.83 30.21
CA LEU A 5 -32.59 12.47 31.11
C LEU A 5 -33.93 13.12 30.74
N GLN A 6 -33.89 14.26 30.04
CA GLN A 6 -35.06 15.08 29.72
C GLN A 6 -34.91 15.70 28.34
N ASP A 7 -36.03 16.17 27.77
CA ASP A 7 -36.00 17.01 26.57
C ASP A 7 -35.38 18.38 26.88
N GLY A 8 -34.62 18.93 25.94
CA GLY A 8 -34.02 20.25 26.09
C GLY A 8 -32.76 20.41 25.25
N GLU A 9 -31.83 21.22 25.73
CA GLU A 9 -30.49 21.35 25.14
C GLU A 9 -29.42 20.97 26.16
N ILE A 10 -28.37 20.30 25.70
CA ILE A 10 -27.18 20.00 26.49
C ILE A 10 -25.94 20.57 25.81
N ALA A 11 -24.92 20.87 26.62
CA ALA A 11 -23.59 21.12 26.11
C ALA A 11 -23.02 19.82 25.52
N PHE A 12 -22.45 19.92 24.33
CA PHE A 12 -21.74 18.84 23.67
C PHE A 12 -20.36 19.35 23.26
N PHE A 13 -19.34 18.58 23.60
CA PHE A 13 -17.94 18.91 23.41
C PHE A 13 -17.42 18.10 22.22
N ASP A 14 -17.41 18.74 21.05
CA ASP A 14 -16.95 18.16 19.79
C ASP A 14 -15.42 18.10 19.72
N ILE A 15 -14.86 16.93 19.43
CA ILE A 15 -13.44 16.67 19.24
C ILE A 15 -13.22 16.12 17.82
N PRO A 16 -13.00 17.00 16.83
CA PRO A 16 -13.05 16.62 15.42
C PRO A 16 -12.07 15.50 15.05
N ASN A 17 -12.55 14.54 14.24
CA ASN A 17 -11.78 13.42 13.66
C ASN A 17 -11.25 12.39 14.68
N THR A 18 -11.82 12.32 15.88
CA THR A 18 -11.35 11.38 16.91
C THR A 18 -12.37 10.31 17.31
N GLY A 19 -13.67 10.60 17.16
CA GLY A 19 -14.74 9.77 17.74
C GLY A 19 -15.00 10.04 19.22
N MET A 20 -14.11 10.77 19.91
CA MET A 20 -14.14 10.97 21.38
C MET A 20 -15.00 12.16 21.82
N SER A 21 -15.95 12.61 20.99
CA SER A 21 -16.82 13.74 21.35
C SER A 21 -17.78 13.32 22.47
N THR A 22 -17.98 14.18 23.46
CA THR A 22 -18.70 13.82 24.70
C THR A 22 -19.65 14.92 25.14
N GLY A 23 -20.69 14.59 25.90
CA GLY A 23 -21.48 15.57 26.67
C GLY A 23 -21.01 15.76 28.11
N ASP A 24 -19.93 15.07 28.53
CA ASP A 24 -19.33 15.20 29.85
C ASP A 24 -18.18 16.23 29.84
N GLU A 25 -18.34 17.29 30.63
CA GLU A 25 -17.38 18.40 30.70
C GLU A 25 -16.04 18.00 31.35
N GLU A 26 -16.02 17.03 32.26
CA GLU A 26 -14.77 16.55 32.87
C GLU A 26 -13.94 15.76 31.86
N ILE A 27 -14.60 14.89 31.08
CA ILE A 27 -13.95 14.16 29.98
C ILE A 27 -13.45 15.12 28.91
N ALA A 28 -14.25 16.12 28.54
CA ALA A 28 -13.85 17.16 27.60
C ALA A 28 -12.59 17.94 28.05
N ARG A 29 -12.55 18.38 29.32
CA ARG A 29 -11.38 19.07 29.90
C ARG A 29 -10.14 18.20 29.94
N LYS A 30 -10.30 16.89 30.19
CA LYS A 30 -9.20 15.93 30.14
C LYS A 30 -8.64 15.84 28.71
N HIS A 31 -9.48 15.70 27.70
CA HIS A 31 -9.02 15.68 26.31
C HIS A 31 -8.35 17.00 25.89
N GLU A 32 -8.86 18.14 26.33
CA GLU A 32 -8.19 19.42 26.09
C GLU A 32 -6.79 19.47 26.72
N SER A 33 -6.65 18.94 27.93
CA SER A 33 -5.35 18.82 28.63
C SER A 33 -4.39 17.85 27.92
N ASP A 34 -4.93 16.82 27.27
CA ASP A 34 -4.18 15.86 26.44
C ASP A 34 -3.81 16.44 25.05
N GLY A 35 -4.14 17.70 24.79
CA GLY A 35 -3.75 18.44 23.58
C GLY A 35 -4.78 18.38 22.44
N PHE A 36 -5.96 17.83 22.67
CA PHE A 36 -7.03 17.82 21.68
C PHE A 36 -7.73 19.18 21.58
N LYS A 37 -8.19 19.52 20.38
CA LYS A 37 -9.02 20.70 20.16
C LYS A 37 -10.46 20.37 20.47
N VAL A 38 -11.00 20.97 21.53
CA VAL A 38 -12.39 20.80 21.95
C VAL A 38 -13.23 21.99 21.51
N ARG A 39 -14.43 21.75 21.00
CA ARG A 39 -15.41 22.78 20.65
C ARG A 39 -16.70 22.54 21.40
N SER A 40 -17.12 23.50 22.22
CA SER A 40 -18.43 23.44 22.87
C SER A 40 -19.52 23.90 21.92
N VAL A 41 -20.56 23.08 21.76
CA VAL A 41 -21.76 23.36 20.98
C VAL A 41 -23.01 22.96 21.78
N SER A 42 -24.10 23.72 21.64
CA SER A 42 -25.39 23.33 22.21
C SER A 42 -26.11 22.37 21.25
N VAL A 43 -26.63 21.26 21.75
CA VAL A 43 -27.39 20.28 20.95
C VAL A 43 -28.71 19.93 21.62
N ALA A 44 -29.76 19.80 20.81
CA ALA A 44 -31.03 19.28 21.28
C ALA A 44 -30.87 17.87 21.86
N SER A 45 -31.62 17.56 22.92
CA SER A 45 -31.57 16.32 23.68
C SER A 45 -32.98 15.81 23.98
N GLN A 46 -33.12 14.51 24.21
CA GLN A 46 -34.36 13.84 24.59
C GLN A 46 -34.05 12.54 25.36
N PRO A 47 -35.00 11.98 26.13
CA PRO A 47 -34.81 10.70 26.78
C PRO A 47 -34.84 9.51 25.82
N LEU A 48 -34.12 8.45 26.17
CA LEU A 48 -34.12 7.20 25.41
C LEU A 48 -35.54 6.62 25.31
N SER A 49 -36.35 6.80 26.36
CA SER A 49 -37.75 6.39 26.37
C SER A 49 -38.57 7.04 25.24
N ALA A 50 -38.33 8.31 24.93
CA ALA A 50 -39.00 9.02 23.84
C ALA A 50 -38.59 8.48 22.47
N ILE A 51 -37.33 8.05 22.30
CA ILE A 51 -36.86 7.38 21.09
C ILE A 51 -37.54 6.03 20.95
N LEU A 52 -37.41 5.17 21.96
CA LEU A 52 -37.92 3.80 21.94
C LEU A 52 -39.45 3.75 21.76
N SER A 53 -40.20 4.66 22.40
CA SER A 53 -41.66 4.71 22.28
C SER A 53 -42.15 4.97 20.85
N ARG A 54 -41.35 5.64 20.01
CA ARG A 54 -41.70 5.88 18.59
C ARG A 54 -41.64 4.61 17.75
N HIS A 55 -40.97 3.57 18.23
CA HIS A 55 -40.84 2.32 17.49
C HIS A 55 -42.01 1.36 17.70
N GLY A 56 -42.88 1.62 18.68
CA GLY A 56 -44.05 0.81 18.98
C GLY A 56 -43.68 -0.63 19.36
N ASP A 57 -44.44 -1.59 18.86
CA ASP A 57 -44.26 -3.03 19.14
C ASP A 57 -43.29 -3.75 18.18
N ARG A 58 -42.47 -3.00 17.45
CA ARG A 58 -41.49 -3.60 16.54
C ARG A 58 -40.36 -4.26 17.31
N ASP A 59 -39.93 -5.43 16.84
CA ASP A 59 -38.72 -6.06 17.33
C ASP A 59 -37.49 -5.21 17.03
N ILE A 60 -36.77 -4.85 18.08
CA ILE A 60 -35.47 -4.20 18.00
C ILE A 60 -34.42 -5.27 18.27
N HIS A 61 -33.68 -5.69 17.26
CA HIS A 61 -32.73 -6.79 17.41
C HIS A 61 -31.51 -6.37 18.25
N TRP A 62 -31.03 -5.14 18.08
CA TRP A 62 -29.89 -4.65 18.85
C TRP A 62 -29.90 -3.13 19.03
N MET A 63 -29.19 -2.67 20.05
CA MET A 63 -28.90 -1.25 20.29
C MET A 63 -27.46 -1.10 20.78
N LYS A 64 -26.71 -0.16 20.19
CA LYS A 64 -25.37 0.22 20.65
C LYS A 64 -25.45 1.52 21.45
N ILE A 65 -24.75 1.55 22.57
CA ILE A 65 -24.54 2.72 23.41
C ILE A 65 -23.05 2.99 23.45
N ASP A 66 -22.69 4.17 22.98
CA ASP A 66 -21.33 4.64 22.81
C ASP A 66 -21.38 6.17 22.88
N VAL A 67 -21.35 6.68 24.11
CA VAL A 67 -21.69 8.07 24.42
C VAL A 67 -20.63 8.73 25.30
N GLU A 68 -19.42 8.16 25.29
CA GLU A 68 -18.20 8.72 25.88
C GLU A 68 -18.42 9.27 27.30
N GLY A 69 -18.88 8.42 28.23
CA GLY A 69 -19.06 8.73 29.65
C GLY A 69 -20.49 9.03 30.09
N MET A 70 -21.43 9.12 29.15
CA MET A 70 -22.85 9.39 29.44
C MET A 70 -23.71 8.13 29.57
N GLU A 71 -23.11 6.93 29.61
CA GLU A 71 -23.84 5.65 29.51
C GLU A 71 -24.90 5.54 30.61
N ARG A 72 -24.55 5.87 31.85
CA ARG A 72 -25.51 5.84 32.97
C ARG A 72 -26.74 6.72 32.72
N GLN A 73 -26.57 7.90 32.11
CA GLN A 73 -27.68 8.81 31.83
C GLN A 73 -28.62 8.24 30.77
N VAL A 74 -28.04 7.62 29.73
CA VAL A 74 -28.79 6.91 28.69
C VAL A 74 -29.68 5.83 29.33
N MET A 75 -29.10 4.99 30.19
CA MET A 75 -29.81 3.89 30.85
C MET A 75 -30.92 4.38 31.77
N LYS A 76 -30.67 5.43 32.55
CA LYS A 76 -31.68 6.05 33.42
C LYS A 76 -32.84 6.70 32.68
N SER A 77 -32.62 7.11 31.43
CA SER A 77 -33.65 7.71 30.58
C SER A 77 -34.52 6.69 29.83
N TRP A 78 -34.31 5.39 30.06
CA TRP A 78 -34.97 4.32 29.31
C TRP A 78 -36.46 4.16 29.66
N LEU A 79 -36.80 4.20 30.96
CA LEU A 79 -38.18 4.13 31.41
C LEU A 79 -38.91 5.45 31.10
N PRO A 80 -40.23 5.41 30.81
CA PRO A 80 -41.15 4.27 30.93
C PRO A 80 -41.28 3.40 29.67
N ALA A 81 -40.40 3.53 28.66
CA ALA A 81 -40.55 2.75 27.44
C ALA A 81 -40.47 1.24 27.72
N THR A 82 -41.37 0.48 27.12
CA THR A 82 -41.48 -0.98 27.27
C THR A 82 -40.58 -1.74 26.31
N ALA A 83 -40.16 -1.12 25.19
CA ALA A 83 -39.29 -1.75 24.22
C ALA A 83 -37.97 -2.20 24.87
N ARG A 84 -37.58 -3.45 24.58
CA ARG A 84 -36.33 -4.07 25.02
C ARG A 84 -35.64 -4.68 23.81
N PRO A 85 -34.59 -4.02 23.27
CA PRO A 85 -33.77 -4.62 22.23
C PRO A 85 -33.28 -6.00 22.65
N TRP A 86 -33.16 -6.94 21.71
CA TRP A 86 -32.74 -8.29 22.07
C TRP A 86 -31.32 -8.27 22.65
N VAL A 87 -30.43 -7.48 22.03
CA VAL A 87 -29.04 -7.29 22.48
C VAL A 87 -28.73 -5.81 22.69
N VAL A 88 -28.14 -5.47 23.83
CA VAL A 88 -27.60 -4.14 24.11
C VAL A 88 -26.08 -4.25 24.15
N VAL A 89 -25.41 -3.45 23.33
CA VAL A 89 -23.95 -3.38 23.26
C VAL A 89 -23.53 -2.05 23.86
N VAL A 90 -22.68 -2.05 24.87
CA VAL A 90 -22.24 -0.83 25.56
C VAL A 90 -20.73 -0.76 25.51
N GLU A 91 -20.16 0.34 25.01
CA GLU A 91 -18.74 0.60 25.18
C GLU A 91 -18.44 0.72 26.67
N SER A 92 -17.53 -0.08 27.17
CA SER A 92 -17.39 -0.32 28.62
C SER A 92 -15.98 -0.05 29.12
N THR A 93 -15.19 0.76 28.39
CA THR A 93 -13.84 1.16 28.77
C THR A 93 -13.73 2.68 28.84
N LYS A 94 -12.78 3.18 29.65
CA LYS A 94 -12.45 4.61 29.62
C LYS A 94 -11.78 4.99 28.29
N PRO A 95 -11.90 6.25 27.84
CA PRO A 95 -11.28 6.70 26.60
C PRO A 95 -9.79 6.35 26.53
N ASN A 96 -9.36 5.74 25.42
CA ASN A 96 -7.98 5.29 25.16
C ASN A 96 -7.38 4.38 26.25
N SER A 97 -8.20 3.59 26.94
CA SER A 97 -7.77 2.71 28.03
C SER A 97 -8.44 1.33 27.95
N GLN A 98 -7.82 0.32 28.54
CA GLN A 98 -8.45 -1.00 28.78
C GLN A 98 -9.18 -1.05 30.13
N GLU A 99 -9.10 0.02 30.93
CA GLU A 99 -9.81 0.12 32.20
C GLU A 99 -11.31 0.17 31.96
N GLN A 100 -12.03 -0.81 32.50
CA GLN A 100 -13.47 -0.89 32.33
C GLN A 100 -14.21 0.12 33.22
N ASN A 101 -15.35 0.64 32.75
CA ASN A 101 -16.14 1.65 33.46
C ASN A 101 -17.59 1.19 33.78
N HIS A 102 -17.93 -0.08 33.54
CA HIS A 102 -19.30 -0.60 33.64
C HIS A 102 -19.94 -0.53 35.04
N ASP A 103 -19.14 -0.54 36.10
CA ASP A 103 -19.63 -0.55 37.49
C ASP A 103 -20.61 0.59 37.81
N ASN A 104 -20.52 1.72 37.09
CA ASN A 104 -21.37 2.89 37.33
C ASN A 104 -22.75 2.81 36.64
N TRP A 105 -22.98 1.87 35.71
CA TRP A 105 -24.23 1.76 34.94
C TRP A 105 -24.77 0.33 34.77
N GLU A 106 -23.98 -0.73 34.98
CA GLU A 106 -24.39 -2.11 34.71
C GLU A 106 -25.67 -2.51 35.45
N SER A 107 -25.80 -2.12 36.72
CA SER A 107 -26.98 -2.42 37.53
C SER A 107 -28.29 -1.94 36.87
N GLU A 108 -28.25 -0.78 36.20
CA GLU A 108 -29.44 -0.21 35.54
C GLU A 108 -29.92 -1.13 34.40
N LEU A 109 -29.01 -1.78 33.66
CA LEU A 109 -29.38 -2.75 32.62
C LEU A 109 -29.84 -4.08 33.20
N LEU A 110 -29.19 -4.56 34.27
CA LEU A 110 -29.62 -5.79 34.94
C LEU A 110 -31.06 -5.65 35.47
N ASP A 111 -31.36 -4.51 36.08
CA ASP A 111 -32.70 -4.18 36.60
C ASP A 111 -33.74 -4.03 35.48
N LEU A 112 -33.33 -3.62 34.28
CA LEU A 112 -34.18 -3.55 33.09
C LEU A 112 -34.49 -4.92 32.45
N GLY A 113 -33.90 -6.00 32.99
CA GLY A 113 -34.17 -7.38 32.56
C GLY A 113 -33.18 -7.89 31.51
N TYR A 114 -31.89 -7.63 31.71
CA TYR A 114 -30.82 -8.14 30.84
C TYR A 114 -29.79 -8.98 31.60
N TRP A 115 -29.21 -9.97 30.91
CA TRP A 115 -28.02 -10.69 31.36
C TRP A 115 -26.78 -10.14 30.68
N PHE A 116 -25.70 -9.92 31.44
CA PHE A 116 -24.37 -9.85 30.85
C PHE A 116 -24.02 -11.20 30.20
N VAL A 117 -23.62 -11.18 28.92
CA VAL A 117 -23.33 -12.41 28.15
C VAL A 117 -21.95 -12.46 27.53
N TYR A 118 -21.32 -11.31 27.21
CA TYR A 118 -20.03 -11.31 26.51
C TYR A 118 -19.29 -9.98 26.67
N PHE A 119 -17.96 -10.02 26.68
CA PHE A 119 -17.08 -8.86 26.61
C PHE A 119 -16.01 -9.10 25.54
N ASP A 120 -15.94 -8.23 24.54
CA ASP A 120 -15.04 -8.38 23.39
C ASP A 120 -13.66 -7.71 23.58
N GLY A 121 -13.43 -7.12 24.75
CA GLY A 121 -12.24 -6.30 25.05
C GLY A 121 -12.49 -4.80 25.03
N LEU A 122 -13.63 -4.35 24.47
CA LEU A 122 -14.05 -2.95 24.39
C LEU A 122 -15.52 -2.79 24.81
N ASN A 123 -16.39 -3.62 24.25
CA ASN A 123 -17.83 -3.61 24.43
C ASN A 123 -18.30 -4.77 25.31
N ARG A 124 -19.24 -4.47 26.22
CA ARG A 124 -20.04 -5.48 26.93
C ARG A 124 -21.37 -5.67 26.22
N PHE A 125 -21.78 -6.92 26.12
CA PHE A 125 -23.01 -7.34 25.48
C PHE A 125 -23.97 -7.84 26.54
N TYR A 126 -25.19 -7.35 26.47
CA TYR A 126 -26.28 -7.68 27.37
C TYR A 126 -27.45 -8.25 26.57
N LEU A 127 -27.93 -9.42 26.98
CA LEU A 127 -29.02 -10.14 26.31
C LEU A 127 -30.32 -9.98 27.11
N SER A 128 -31.39 -9.58 26.45
CA SER A 128 -32.72 -9.46 27.06
C SER A 128 -33.19 -10.81 27.61
N HIS A 129 -33.81 -10.78 28.79
CA HIS A 129 -34.39 -11.98 29.42
C HIS A 129 -35.42 -12.69 28.53
N SER A 130 -36.08 -11.94 27.63
CA SER A 130 -37.07 -12.48 26.69
C SER A 130 -36.46 -13.33 25.56
N HIS A 131 -35.13 -13.29 25.38
CA HIS A 131 -34.42 -13.99 24.29
C HIS A 131 -33.34 -14.94 24.80
N ALA A 132 -33.67 -15.71 25.85
CA ALA A 132 -32.76 -16.67 26.49
C ALA A 132 -32.18 -17.71 25.52
N GLU A 133 -32.89 -18.05 24.45
CA GLU A 133 -32.45 -18.96 23.38
C GLU A 133 -31.19 -18.48 22.65
N LEU A 134 -30.90 -17.18 22.65
CA LEU A 134 -29.71 -16.62 22.01
C LEU A 134 -28.46 -16.70 22.89
N ARG A 135 -28.60 -17.03 24.19
CA ARG A 135 -27.48 -17.02 25.14
C ARG A 135 -26.34 -17.94 24.70
N SER A 136 -26.66 -19.10 24.13
CA SER A 136 -25.64 -20.06 23.68
C SER A 136 -24.86 -19.60 22.44
N LYS A 137 -25.26 -18.48 21.81
CA LYS A 137 -24.54 -17.87 20.68
C LYS A 137 -23.43 -16.93 21.14
N PHE A 138 -23.47 -16.49 22.40
CA PHE A 138 -22.40 -15.73 23.03
C PHE A 138 -21.43 -16.72 23.68
N GLY A 139 -20.28 -16.92 23.03
CA GLY A 139 -19.27 -17.90 23.41
C GLY A 139 -17.87 -17.33 23.25
N VAL A 140 -16.97 -18.09 22.64
CA VAL A 140 -15.67 -17.55 22.23
C VAL A 140 -15.87 -16.53 21.10
N GLY A 141 -15.12 -15.43 21.15
CA GLY A 141 -15.12 -14.43 20.08
C GLY A 141 -14.54 -14.95 18.77
N PRO A 142 -14.38 -14.05 17.77
CA PRO A 142 -13.68 -14.37 16.52
C PRO A 142 -12.35 -15.09 16.80
N ASN A 143 -12.21 -16.28 16.25
CA ASN A 143 -11.13 -17.21 16.52
C ASN A 143 -10.71 -17.94 15.24
N TYR A 144 -9.73 -18.84 15.38
CA TYR A 144 -9.14 -19.59 14.27
C TYR A 144 -10.17 -20.36 13.42
N PHE A 145 -11.26 -20.83 14.02
CA PHE A 145 -12.29 -21.63 13.34
C PHE A 145 -13.29 -20.80 12.53
N ASP A 146 -13.27 -19.47 12.65
CA ASP A 146 -14.24 -18.60 11.96
C ASP A 146 -13.82 -18.23 10.54
N ALA A 147 -12.62 -18.63 10.12
CA ALA A 147 -12.04 -18.27 8.83
C ALA A 147 -12.11 -16.75 8.54
N PHE A 148 -12.09 -15.92 9.58
CA PHE A 148 -12.13 -14.48 9.41
C PHE A 148 -10.87 -14.00 8.71
N VAL A 149 -11.02 -13.04 7.80
CA VAL A 149 -9.90 -12.45 7.07
C VAL A 149 -9.85 -10.97 7.40
N ALA A 150 -8.70 -10.51 7.88
CA ALA A 150 -8.47 -9.09 8.07
C ALA A 150 -8.42 -8.39 6.71
N SER A 151 -9.11 -7.26 6.58
CA SER A 151 -8.97 -6.39 5.41
C SER A 151 -7.49 -6.03 5.19
N ASN A 152 -7.06 -5.88 3.94
CA ASN A 152 -5.70 -5.41 3.65
C ASN A 152 -5.47 -4.00 4.23
N THR A 153 -6.49 -3.19 4.45
CA THR A 153 -6.35 -1.88 5.11
C THR A 153 -6.29 -1.97 6.64
N SER A 154 -6.46 -3.16 7.22
CA SER A 154 -6.41 -3.34 8.67
C SER A 154 -5.02 -3.08 9.21
N TRP A 155 -4.94 -2.50 10.41
CA TRP A 155 -3.70 -2.35 11.15
C TRP A 155 -3.01 -3.70 11.40
N LEU A 156 -3.77 -4.80 11.50
CA LEU A 156 -3.24 -6.17 11.63
C LEU A 156 -2.37 -6.57 10.44
N CYS A 157 -2.68 -6.06 9.24
CA CYS A 157 -1.97 -6.36 8.01
C CYS A 157 -0.85 -5.36 7.72
N ARG A 158 -0.65 -4.32 8.55
CA ARG A 158 0.26 -3.20 8.27
C ARG A 158 1.67 -3.66 7.91
N ASN A 159 2.26 -4.55 8.71
CA ASN A 159 3.63 -5.01 8.47
C ASN A 159 3.72 -5.83 7.18
N ALA A 160 2.76 -6.74 6.96
CA ALA A 160 2.70 -7.53 5.74
C ALA A 160 2.52 -6.65 4.49
N ASN A 161 1.71 -5.59 4.58
CA ASN A 161 1.54 -4.64 3.48
C ASN A 161 2.83 -3.88 3.16
N VAL A 162 3.53 -3.40 4.20
CA VAL A 162 4.83 -2.74 4.01
C VAL A 162 5.81 -3.68 3.31
N GLU A 163 5.87 -4.94 3.72
CA GLU A 163 6.71 -5.96 3.08
C GLU A 163 6.29 -6.22 1.63
N ILE A 164 4.99 -6.35 1.36
CA ILE A 164 4.45 -6.51 0.01
C ILE A 164 4.85 -5.33 -0.89
N ASP A 165 4.78 -4.09 -0.37
CA ASP A 165 5.13 -2.90 -1.14
C ASP A 165 6.64 -2.83 -1.42
N VAL A 166 7.48 -3.20 -0.45
CA VAL A 166 8.93 -3.34 -0.66
C VAL A 166 9.25 -4.40 -1.73
N LEU A 167 8.63 -5.58 -1.64
CA LEU A 167 8.83 -6.66 -2.62
C LEU A 167 8.35 -6.24 -4.02
N ARG A 168 7.25 -5.49 -4.12
CA ARG A 168 6.76 -4.94 -5.39
C ARG A 168 7.73 -3.94 -6.00
N GLN A 169 8.36 -3.10 -5.17
CA GLN A 169 9.37 -2.16 -5.63
C GLN A 169 10.60 -2.90 -6.16
N GLN A 170 11.14 -3.86 -5.41
CA GLN A 170 12.27 -4.69 -5.83
C GLN A 170 11.99 -5.44 -7.14
N LEU A 171 10.80 -6.04 -7.26
CA LEU A 171 10.40 -6.72 -8.49
C LEU A 171 10.35 -5.77 -9.69
N THR A 172 9.98 -4.51 -9.47
CA THR A 172 9.94 -3.49 -10.52
C THR A 172 11.35 -3.05 -10.92
N GLU A 173 12.24 -2.86 -9.95
CA GLU A 173 13.65 -2.52 -10.17
C GLU A 173 14.36 -3.64 -10.96
N GLU A 174 14.23 -4.89 -10.52
CA GLU A 174 14.79 -6.07 -11.22
C GLU A 174 14.26 -6.20 -12.65
N ARG A 175 12.98 -5.91 -12.89
CA ARG A 175 12.40 -5.90 -14.24
C ARG A 175 13.01 -4.82 -15.13
N ASN A 176 13.25 -3.63 -14.58
CA ASN A 176 13.87 -2.54 -15.31
C ASN A 176 15.34 -2.84 -15.63
N ASP A 177 16.07 -3.39 -14.66
CA ASP A 177 17.47 -3.79 -14.84
C ASP A 177 17.60 -4.91 -15.88
N ARG A 178 16.70 -5.89 -15.84
CA ARG A 178 16.63 -6.94 -16.85
C ARG A 178 16.35 -6.38 -18.25
N ALA A 179 15.39 -5.46 -18.37
CA ALA A 179 15.11 -4.81 -19.65
C ALA A 179 16.31 -4.00 -20.17
N ALA A 180 17.03 -3.29 -19.29
CA ALA A 180 18.24 -2.56 -19.65
C ALA A 180 19.37 -3.49 -20.10
N LEU A 181 19.54 -4.64 -19.43
CA LEU A 181 20.49 -5.67 -19.84
C LEU A 181 20.14 -6.28 -21.20
N GLU A 182 18.85 -6.53 -21.47
CA GLU A 182 18.38 -7.05 -22.77
C GLU A 182 18.69 -6.06 -23.91
N VAL A 183 18.50 -4.75 -23.69
CA VAL A 183 18.86 -3.71 -24.67
C VAL A 183 20.37 -3.69 -24.93
N ARG A 184 21.19 -3.65 -23.86
CA ARG A 184 22.67 -3.67 -24.00
C ARG A 184 23.14 -4.91 -24.74
N LEU A 185 22.57 -6.08 -24.45
CA LEU A 185 22.92 -7.32 -25.13
C LEU A 185 22.60 -7.25 -26.63
N ALA A 186 21.46 -6.66 -27.01
CA ALA A 186 21.11 -6.47 -28.42
C ALA A 186 22.04 -5.48 -29.13
N GLU A 187 22.43 -4.39 -28.47
CA GLU A 187 23.42 -3.43 -29.00
C GLU A 187 24.78 -4.10 -29.24
N GLU A 188 25.28 -4.87 -28.27
CA GLU A 188 26.53 -5.64 -28.40
C GLU A 188 26.45 -6.67 -29.53
N GLN A 189 25.34 -7.38 -29.68
CA GLN A 189 25.13 -8.33 -30.77
C GLN A 189 25.13 -7.64 -32.15
N ASN A 190 24.51 -6.47 -32.25
CA ASN A 190 24.50 -5.67 -33.47
C ASN A 190 25.90 -5.12 -33.79
N ALA A 191 26.61 -4.60 -32.79
CA ALA A 191 27.98 -4.12 -32.92
C ALA A 191 28.90 -5.25 -33.40
N LYS A 192 28.83 -6.43 -32.75
CA LYS A 192 29.58 -7.62 -33.17
C LYS A 192 29.27 -8.02 -34.61
N SER A 193 28.00 -8.06 -34.99
CA SER A 193 27.60 -8.41 -36.37
C SER A 193 28.16 -7.42 -37.39
N SER A 194 28.17 -6.12 -37.08
CA SER A 194 28.73 -5.10 -37.97
C SER A 194 30.26 -5.20 -38.08
N LEU A 195 30.96 -5.50 -36.98
CA LEU A 195 32.40 -5.76 -36.99
C LEU A 195 32.75 -7.00 -37.81
N GLU A 196 31.97 -8.09 -37.69
CA GLU A 196 32.17 -9.30 -38.50
C GLU A 196 32.00 -9.01 -40.00
N VAL A 197 31.04 -8.18 -40.38
CA VAL A 197 30.85 -7.74 -41.78
C VAL A 197 32.03 -6.88 -42.25
N GLN A 198 32.49 -5.93 -41.44
CA GLN A 198 33.66 -5.10 -41.77
C GLN A 198 34.93 -5.92 -41.90
N GLN A 199 35.15 -6.89 -41.01
CA GLN A 199 36.30 -7.78 -41.06
C GLN A 199 36.31 -8.60 -42.36
N ARG A 200 35.18 -9.22 -42.72
CA ARG A 200 35.06 -9.95 -44.00
C ARG A 200 35.30 -9.05 -45.21
N GLY A 201 34.79 -7.81 -45.17
CA GLY A 201 35.04 -6.81 -46.22
C GLY A 201 36.52 -6.45 -46.34
N ALA A 202 37.20 -6.23 -45.22
CA ALA A 202 38.63 -5.93 -45.19
C ALA A 202 39.49 -7.10 -45.67
N GLU A 203 39.14 -8.34 -45.29
CA GLU A 203 39.80 -9.56 -45.75
C GLU A 203 39.69 -9.70 -47.28
N SER A 204 38.51 -9.50 -47.85
CA SER A 204 38.30 -9.54 -49.30
C SER A 204 39.04 -8.42 -50.04
N ALA A 205 39.09 -7.20 -49.49
CA ALA A 205 39.85 -6.09 -50.07
C ALA A 205 41.37 -6.35 -50.03
N LEU A 206 41.88 -6.93 -48.94
CA LEU A 206 43.28 -7.32 -48.83
C LEU A 206 43.65 -8.40 -49.86
N GLU A 207 42.75 -9.37 -50.06
CA GLU A 207 42.93 -10.42 -51.07
C GLU A 207 42.94 -9.84 -52.49
N SER A 208 42.05 -8.90 -52.81
CA SER A 208 42.03 -8.25 -54.13
C SER A 208 43.29 -7.42 -54.39
N GLU A 209 43.79 -6.68 -53.39
CA GLU A 209 45.07 -5.96 -53.46
C GLU A 209 46.25 -6.90 -53.67
N ARG A 210 46.31 -8.05 -52.96
CA ARG A 210 47.34 -9.08 -53.18
C ARG A 210 47.30 -9.61 -54.61
N HIS A 211 46.12 -9.90 -55.14
CA HIS A 211 45.97 -10.33 -56.52
C HIS A 211 46.39 -9.26 -57.53
N ALA A 212 45.99 -8.01 -57.32
CA ALA A 212 46.38 -6.89 -58.18
C ALA A 212 47.89 -6.67 -58.18
N ARG A 213 48.52 -6.72 -57.00
CA ARG A 213 49.97 -6.63 -56.83
C ARG A 213 50.69 -7.76 -57.55
N HIS A 214 50.26 -9.00 -57.38
CA HIS A 214 50.85 -10.14 -58.11
C HIS A 214 50.69 -10.02 -59.62
N ALA A 215 49.55 -9.53 -60.11
CA ALA A 215 49.34 -9.29 -61.55
C ALA A 215 50.28 -8.19 -62.08
N LEU A 216 50.50 -7.11 -61.32
CA LEU A 216 51.46 -6.05 -61.61
C LEU A 216 52.90 -6.57 -61.65
N GLU A 217 53.30 -7.33 -60.63
CA GLU A 217 54.61 -7.99 -60.57
C GLU A 217 54.82 -8.92 -61.78
N GLY A 218 53.80 -9.70 -62.16
CA GLY A 218 53.81 -10.53 -63.36
C GLY A 218 53.97 -9.71 -64.65
N ARG A 219 53.25 -8.59 -64.81
CA ARG A 219 53.40 -7.69 -65.96
C ARG A 219 54.80 -7.07 -66.03
N LEU A 220 55.34 -6.62 -64.90
CA LEU A 220 56.70 -6.10 -64.81
C LEU A 220 57.72 -7.16 -65.23
N ALA A 221 57.57 -8.41 -64.77
CA ALA A 221 58.42 -9.53 -65.18
C ALA A 221 58.37 -9.76 -66.70
N THR A 222 57.18 -9.73 -67.32
CA THR A 222 57.03 -9.85 -68.78
C THR A 222 57.71 -8.70 -69.53
N ILE A 223 57.56 -7.46 -69.06
CA ILE A 223 58.24 -6.29 -69.65
C ILE A 223 59.76 -6.46 -69.54
N TYR A 224 60.27 -6.86 -68.36
CA TYR A 224 61.69 -7.10 -68.14
C TYR A 224 62.26 -8.24 -68.98
N ALA A 225 61.46 -9.27 -69.28
CA ALA A 225 61.84 -10.38 -70.15
C ALA A 225 61.79 -10.04 -71.66
N SER A 226 61.17 -8.92 -72.05
CA SER A 226 61.00 -8.55 -73.47
C SER A 226 62.32 -8.24 -74.18
N THR A 227 62.40 -8.55 -75.48
CA THR A 227 63.58 -8.30 -76.33
C THR A 227 63.95 -6.82 -76.39
N SER A 228 62.97 -5.93 -76.51
CA SER A 228 63.19 -4.48 -76.48
C SER A 228 63.81 -3.99 -75.17
N TRP A 229 63.43 -4.59 -74.03
CA TRP A 229 64.01 -4.26 -72.73
C TRP A 229 65.43 -4.81 -72.56
N ARG A 230 65.74 -5.98 -73.11
CA ARG A 230 67.09 -6.56 -73.09
C ARG A 230 68.05 -5.85 -74.05
N ILE A 231 67.58 -5.44 -75.22
CA ILE A 231 68.40 -4.73 -76.23
C ILE A 231 68.79 -3.31 -75.76
N THR A 232 67.89 -2.62 -75.06
CA THR A 232 68.15 -1.25 -74.55
C THR A 232 68.85 -1.21 -73.18
N GLU A 233 69.25 -2.36 -72.64
CA GLU A 233 69.95 -2.50 -71.37
C GLU A 233 71.30 -1.74 -71.32
N PRO A 234 72.18 -1.81 -72.34
CA PRO A 234 73.46 -1.09 -72.33
C PRO A 234 73.26 0.44 -72.32
N LEU A 235 72.28 0.94 -73.07
CA LEU A 235 71.93 2.37 -73.14
C LEU A 235 71.37 2.89 -71.80
N ARG A 236 70.54 2.09 -71.12
CA ARG A 236 69.98 2.46 -69.82
C ARG A 236 71.00 2.40 -68.69
N PHE A 237 71.96 1.48 -68.76
CA PHE A 237 73.11 1.46 -67.84
C PHE A 237 73.96 2.73 -68.00
N SER A 238 74.27 3.10 -69.24
CA SER A 238 75.00 4.35 -69.55
C SER A 238 74.26 5.61 -69.10
N MET A 239 72.95 5.73 -69.33
CA MET A 239 72.16 6.88 -68.85
C MET A 239 72.07 6.95 -67.31
N ARG A 240 71.98 5.81 -66.61
CA ARG A 240 72.01 5.78 -65.14
C ARG A 240 73.38 6.18 -64.59
N ALA A 241 74.47 5.71 -65.21
CA ALA A 241 75.82 6.11 -64.84
C ALA A 241 76.05 7.62 -65.07
N VAL A 242 75.55 8.18 -66.18
CA VAL A 242 75.61 9.62 -66.46
C VAL A 242 74.76 10.43 -65.46
N ARG A 243 73.55 9.99 -65.12
CA ARG A 243 72.72 10.67 -64.09
C ARG A 243 73.32 10.58 -62.69
N TRP A 244 74.01 9.49 -62.36
CA TRP A 244 74.70 9.34 -61.07
C TRP A 244 75.98 10.20 -61.01
N LEU A 245 76.69 10.34 -62.14
CA LEU A 245 77.85 11.22 -62.27
C LEU A 245 77.47 12.72 -62.35
N ALA A 246 76.27 13.05 -62.83
CA ALA A 246 75.75 14.43 -62.90
C ALA A 246 74.98 14.87 -61.64
N GLY A 247 74.79 13.96 -60.67
CA GLY A 247 74.19 14.23 -59.36
C GLY A 247 75.21 14.31 -58.21
N ARG A 248 76.51 14.37 -58.55
CA ARG A 248 77.62 14.83 -57.71
C ARG A 248 78.19 16.08 -58.37
#